data_AF-A0A0F7ZI57-F1
#
_entry.id   AF-A0A0F7ZI57-F1
#
_cell.length_a   1.000
_cell.length_b   1.000
_cell.length_c   1.000
_cell.angle_alpha   90.00
_cell.angle_beta   90.00
_cell.angle_gamma   90.00
#
_symmetry.space_group_name_H-M   'P 1'
#
loop_
_entity.id
_entity.type
_entity.pdbx_description
1 polymer ?
#
loop_
_entity_poly.entity_id
_entity_poly.type
_entity_poly.pdbx_seq_one_letter_code
_entity_poly.pdbx_strand_id
1 'polypeptide(L)'
;MSSAIENPRVSAAIEHYLLDLENTQPKNTRRSYLPKQEEWKHWCQVNWPAIPKVWPAPVPQGQQLPGDLVDEGKLLLFMKEVVMSRPPRKGKRVTNDKKRHLESQEVKRAVKWRKTHPAAAANTTSRTLTLSRTSLRSGCSITPVRGYVSAIQKLYDEQKSWGVNPAARPQGVALKALKRSILATAWNRKRKEYTDRGVGTLRDVYAPAQIPDHTNVAWSERKEIACALRTQVDFLFGNHMLLRSGNRLPMELAYCFPLDLPNEGLKVPGYTTKAQGLQDQPCPEWPRRRTPTLPAWMKDRHVITLTASRPPPASPA
;
A
#
# COMPACT_ATOMS: atom_id res chain seq x y z
N MET A 1 3.40 47.37 4.46
CA MET A 1 4.70 47.78 3.86
C MET A 1 5.43 46.55 3.37
N SER A 2 6.00 46.64 2.16
CA SER A 2 7.04 45.77 1.54
C SER A 2 6.73 45.57 0.06
N SER A 3 6.59 46.68 -0.67
CA SER A 3 6.83 46.70 -2.11
C SER A 3 8.34 46.58 -2.30
N ALA A 4 8.84 45.35 -2.22
CA ALA A 4 10.24 45.08 -2.49
C ALA A 4 10.58 45.60 -3.90
N ILE A 5 11.72 46.26 -4.05
CA ILE A 5 12.17 46.74 -5.36
C ILE A 5 12.54 45.49 -6.16
N GLU A 6 11.60 45.04 -7.00
CA GLU A 6 11.79 43.92 -7.92
C GLU A 6 12.87 44.32 -8.93
N ASN A 7 14.09 43.89 -8.65
CA ASN A 7 15.24 44.18 -9.49
C ASN A 7 14.95 43.62 -10.88
N PRO A 8 14.97 44.42 -11.96
CA PRO A 8 14.54 43.95 -13.28
C PRO A 8 15.41 42.80 -13.81
N ARG A 9 16.68 42.73 -13.36
CA ARG A 9 17.59 41.60 -13.60
C ARG A 9 17.09 40.28 -12.99
N VAL A 10 16.36 40.33 -11.88
CA VAL A 10 15.78 39.16 -11.20
C VAL A 10 14.50 38.70 -11.92
N SER A 11 13.62 39.63 -12.34
CA SER A 11 12.45 39.27 -13.16
C SER A 11 12.88 38.62 -14.49
N ALA A 12 13.81 39.26 -15.21
CA ALA A 12 14.34 38.72 -16.47
C ALA A 12 14.99 37.33 -16.31
N ALA A 13 15.70 37.07 -15.20
CA ALA A 13 16.25 35.74 -14.91
C ALA A 13 15.16 34.70 -14.60
N ILE A 14 14.11 35.08 -13.85
CA ILE A 14 12.95 34.21 -13.57
C ILE A 14 12.22 33.88 -14.88
N GLU A 15 11.94 34.87 -15.71
CA GLU A 15 11.28 34.71 -17.02
C GLU A 15 12.09 33.79 -17.94
N HIS A 16 13.41 34.00 -18.07
CA HIS A 16 14.30 33.15 -18.85
C HIS A 16 14.22 31.68 -18.40
N TYR A 17 14.39 31.41 -17.11
CA TYR A 17 14.38 30.02 -16.61
C TYR A 17 13.00 29.37 -16.64
N LEU A 18 11.90 30.14 -16.62
CA LEU A 18 10.55 29.60 -16.82
C LEU A 18 10.29 29.24 -18.29
N LEU A 19 10.77 30.04 -19.24
CA LEU A 19 10.72 29.73 -20.68
C LEU A 19 11.58 28.49 -21.00
N ASP A 20 12.80 28.40 -20.45
CA ASP A 20 13.63 27.19 -20.52
C ASP A 20 12.92 25.97 -19.92
N LEU A 21 12.21 26.13 -18.79
CA LEU A 21 11.48 25.05 -18.15
C LEU A 21 10.30 24.56 -19.00
N GLU A 22 9.61 25.43 -19.74
CA GLU A 22 8.61 24.98 -20.72
C GLU A 22 9.24 24.26 -21.92
N ASN A 23 10.33 24.80 -22.47
CA ASN A 23 11.05 24.22 -23.62
C ASN A 23 11.66 22.84 -23.30
N THR A 24 12.22 22.68 -22.09
CA THR A 24 12.83 21.43 -21.61
C THR A 24 11.81 20.45 -21.03
N GLN A 25 10.56 20.84 -20.78
CA GLN A 25 9.57 19.95 -20.17
C GLN A 25 9.29 18.72 -21.06
N PRO A 26 9.39 17.47 -20.54
CA PRO A 26 9.09 16.28 -21.31
C PRO A 26 7.70 16.34 -21.95
N LYS A 27 7.63 16.14 -23.27
CA LYS A 27 6.41 16.29 -24.11
C LYS A 27 5.19 15.53 -23.55
N ASN A 28 5.42 14.38 -22.91
CA ASN A 28 4.37 13.59 -22.25
C ASN A 28 3.81 14.25 -20.97
N THR A 29 4.63 14.98 -20.21
CA THR A 29 4.18 15.72 -19.03
C THR A 29 3.34 16.92 -19.45
N ARG A 30 3.79 17.71 -20.44
CA ARG A 30 3.02 18.83 -21.02
C ARG A 30 1.66 18.35 -21.56
N ARG A 31 1.64 17.30 -22.41
CA ARG A 31 0.41 16.65 -22.91
C ARG A 31 -0.51 16.10 -21.82
N SER A 32 0.04 15.72 -20.66
CA SER A 32 -0.74 15.26 -19.51
C SER A 32 -1.29 16.41 -18.67
N TYR A 33 -0.53 17.50 -18.50
CA TYR A 33 -0.84 18.55 -17.52
C TYR A 33 -1.74 19.63 -18.09
N LEU A 34 -1.49 20.11 -19.33
CA LEU A 34 -2.25 21.21 -19.94
C LEU A 34 -3.77 20.98 -19.90
N PRO A 35 -4.33 19.82 -20.32
CA PRO A 35 -5.79 19.61 -20.29
C PRO A 35 -6.39 19.63 -18.88
N LYS A 36 -5.58 19.38 -17.84
CA LYS A 36 -6.02 19.46 -16.44
C LYS A 36 -5.90 20.88 -15.87
N GLN A 37 -4.97 21.69 -16.38
CA GLN A 37 -4.82 23.11 -16.06
C GLN A 37 -5.89 23.95 -16.78
N GLU A 38 -6.22 23.60 -18.03
CA GLU A 38 -7.35 24.15 -18.80
C GLU A 38 -8.69 23.86 -18.12
N GLU A 39 -8.96 22.60 -17.76
CA GLU A 39 -10.19 22.20 -17.04
C GLU A 39 -10.29 22.86 -15.65
N TRP A 40 -9.16 23.09 -14.98
CA TRP A 40 -9.10 23.90 -13.75
C TRP A 40 -9.45 25.37 -14.00
N LYS A 41 -8.81 26.01 -15.00
CA LYS A 41 -9.06 27.42 -15.37
C LYS A 41 -10.53 27.64 -15.74
N HIS A 42 -11.12 26.73 -16.53
CA HIS A 42 -12.52 26.80 -16.93
C HIS A 42 -13.48 26.62 -15.74
N TRP A 43 -13.24 25.63 -14.86
CA TRP A 43 -14.02 25.52 -13.61
C TRP A 43 -13.87 26.76 -12.73
N CYS A 44 -12.68 27.38 -12.70
CA CYS A 44 -12.47 28.62 -11.95
C CYS A 44 -13.26 29.80 -12.52
N GLN A 45 -13.30 29.97 -13.85
CA GLN A 45 -14.09 31.01 -14.53
C GLN A 45 -15.59 30.92 -14.25
N VAL A 46 -16.11 29.71 -14.01
CA VAL A 46 -17.55 29.48 -13.73
C VAL A 46 -17.90 29.69 -12.25
N ASN A 47 -16.96 29.46 -11.33
CA ASN A 47 -17.25 29.40 -9.88
C ASN A 47 -16.62 30.52 -9.04
N TRP A 48 -15.72 31.33 -9.59
CA TRP A 48 -15.02 32.39 -8.84
C TRP A 48 -14.95 33.69 -9.67
N PRO A 49 -15.02 34.88 -9.02
CA PRO A 49 -14.90 36.16 -9.71
C PRO A 49 -13.53 36.29 -10.37
N ALA A 50 -13.45 37.01 -11.49
CA ALA A 50 -12.19 37.27 -12.19
C ALA A 50 -11.16 38.01 -11.30
N ILE A 51 -9.87 37.87 -11.63
CA ILE A 51 -8.80 38.59 -10.93
C ILE A 51 -8.99 40.10 -11.12
N PRO A 52 -9.06 40.91 -10.05
CA PRO A 52 -9.17 42.36 -10.15
C PRO A 52 -7.98 42.97 -10.91
N LYS A 53 -8.20 44.07 -11.64
CA LYS A 53 -7.13 44.81 -12.34
C LYS A 53 -6.03 45.33 -11.40
N VAL A 54 -6.35 45.56 -10.13
CA VAL A 54 -5.40 45.89 -9.07
C VAL A 54 -5.14 44.62 -8.27
N TRP A 55 -3.99 43.99 -8.52
CA TRP A 55 -3.57 42.75 -7.89
C TRP A 55 -2.04 42.77 -7.68
N PRO A 56 -1.50 42.25 -6.56
CA PRO A 56 -2.18 41.60 -5.43
C PRO A 56 -2.94 42.59 -4.52
N ALA A 57 -4.22 42.30 -4.30
CA ALA A 57 -5.05 43.02 -3.34
C ALA A 57 -5.02 42.33 -1.95
N PRO A 58 -5.23 43.05 -0.83
CA PRO A 58 -5.37 42.44 0.48
C PRO A 58 -6.62 41.54 0.55
N VAL A 59 -6.42 40.23 0.53
CA VAL A 59 -7.52 39.25 0.65
C VAL A 59 -7.86 39.05 2.14
N PRO A 60 -9.13 39.18 2.56
CA PRO A 60 -9.55 38.90 3.94
C PRO A 60 -9.21 37.47 4.36
N GLN A 61 -8.73 37.31 5.60
CA GLN A 61 -8.34 35.99 6.13
C GLN A 61 -9.51 35.01 6.07
N GLY A 62 -9.32 33.88 5.37
CA GLY A 62 -10.33 32.83 5.18
C GLY A 62 -11.11 32.89 3.87
N GLN A 63 -11.04 33.99 3.10
CA GLN A 63 -11.57 34.02 1.73
C GLN A 63 -10.63 33.30 0.76
N GLN A 64 -11.20 32.75 -0.32
CA GLN A 64 -10.46 32.17 -1.43
C GLN A 64 -9.97 33.27 -2.38
N LEU A 65 -8.87 33.04 -3.09
CA LEU A 65 -8.35 33.97 -4.10
C LEU A 65 -9.34 34.12 -5.27
N PRO A 66 -9.31 35.23 -6.04
CA PRO A 66 -10.07 35.33 -7.28
C PRO A 66 -9.50 34.42 -8.40
N GLY A 67 -10.26 34.26 -9.48
CA GLY A 67 -9.83 33.66 -10.74
C GLY A 67 -9.26 32.24 -10.64
N ASP A 68 -8.30 31.93 -11.52
CA ASP A 68 -7.61 30.63 -11.60
C ASP A 68 -6.45 30.47 -10.61
N LEU A 69 -6.24 31.45 -9.72
CA LEU A 69 -5.23 31.40 -8.66
C LEU A 69 -5.49 30.19 -7.75
N VAL A 70 -4.43 29.41 -7.51
CA VAL A 70 -4.52 28.10 -6.86
C VAL A 70 -4.50 28.20 -5.34
N ASP A 71 -5.61 27.76 -4.72
CA ASP A 71 -5.77 27.56 -3.28
C ASP A 71 -5.98 26.09 -2.92
N GLU A 72 -5.68 25.69 -1.68
CA GLU A 72 -6.09 24.37 -1.17
C GLU A 72 -7.61 24.24 -1.06
N GLY A 73 -8.33 25.30 -0.67
CA GLY A 73 -9.80 25.29 -0.60
C GLY A 73 -10.46 24.99 -1.95
N LYS A 74 -10.10 25.78 -2.97
CA LYS A 74 -10.52 25.54 -4.37
C LYS A 74 -10.11 24.15 -4.86
N LEU A 75 -8.87 23.73 -4.59
CA LEU A 75 -8.35 22.44 -5.02
C LEU A 75 -9.16 21.26 -4.45
N LEU A 76 -9.56 21.34 -3.18
CA LEU A 76 -10.40 20.33 -2.55
C LEU A 76 -11.81 20.29 -3.12
N LEU A 77 -12.40 21.46 -3.38
CA LEU A 77 -13.74 21.58 -3.97
C LEU A 77 -13.78 20.99 -5.39
N PHE A 78 -12.85 21.40 -6.26
CA PHE A 78 -12.66 20.82 -7.59
C PHE A 78 -12.43 19.31 -7.56
N MET A 79 -11.64 18.79 -6.61
CA MET A 79 -11.44 17.34 -6.49
C MET A 79 -12.73 16.60 -6.14
N LYS A 80 -13.54 17.15 -5.22
CA LYS A 80 -14.83 16.60 -4.81
C LYS A 80 -15.85 16.63 -5.97
N GLU A 81 -16.01 17.79 -6.61
CA GLU A 81 -17.09 18.08 -7.55
C GLU A 81 -16.78 17.67 -8.99
N VAL A 82 -15.52 17.82 -9.42
CA VAL A 82 -15.12 17.63 -10.81
C VAL A 82 -14.28 16.36 -11.00
N VAL A 83 -13.49 15.90 -10.02
CA VAL A 83 -12.61 14.72 -10.20
C VAL A 83 -13.20 13.44 -9.60
N MET A 84 -13.87 13.50 -8.45
CA MET A 84 -14.44 12.33 -7.76
C MET A 84 -15.86 11.96 -8.20
N SER A 85 -16.61 12.92 -8.73
CA SER A 85 -17.97 12.74 -9.27
C SER A 85 -18.02 11.91 -10.56
N ARG A 86 -16.92 11.89 -11.34
CA ARG A 86 -16.93 11.36 -12.70
C ARG A 86 -17.33 9.89 -12.76
N PRO A 87 -18.13 9.48 -13.76
CA PRO A 87 -18.33 8.07 -14.03
C PRO A 87 -16.99 7.37 -14.31
N PRO A 88 -16.81 6.10 -13.90
CA PRO A 88 -15.58 5.36 -14.15
C PRO A 88 -15.30 5.29 -15.66
N ARG A 89 -14.04 5.51 -16.06
CA ARG A 89 -13.61 5.57 -17.48
C ARG A 89 -14.20 4.43 -18.32
N LYS A 90 -15.12 4.77 -19.22
CA LYS A 90 -15.63 3.90 -20.29
C LYS A 90 -14.73 4.05 -21.52
N GLY A 91 -14.52 2.98 -22.28
CA GLY A 91 -13.75 3.02 -23.52
C GLY A 91 -13.23 1.64 -23.93
N LYS A 92 -13.05 1.41 -25.25
CA LYS A 92 -12.77 0.09 -25.85
C LYS A 92 -11.61 -0.66 -25.18
N ARG A 93 -10.52 0.04 -24.81
CA ARG A 93 -9.40 -0.57 -24.08
C ARG A 93 -9.79 -1.05 -22.67
N VAL A 94 -10.49 -0.23 -21.89
CA VAL A 94 -10.90 -0.57 -20.52
C VAL A 94 -11.93 -1.71 -20.50
N THR A 95 -12.82 -1.79 -21.49
CA THR A 95 -13.73 -2.92 -21.65
C THR A 95 -12.98 -4.20 -22.06
N ASN A 96 -11.99 -4.11 -22.94
CA ASN A 96 -11.18 -5.25 -23.36
C ASN A 96 -10.28 -5.77 -22.21
N ASP A 97 -9.66 -4.88 -21.45
CA ASP A 97 -8.85 -5.24 -20.27
C ASP A 97 -9.72 -5.92 -19.19
N LYS A 98 -10.97 -5.45 -19.00
CA LYS A 98 -11.95 -6.14 -18.14
C LYS A 98 -12.35 -7.50 -18.70
N LYS A 99 -12.62 -7.63 -20.00
CA LYS A 99 -12.97 -8.90 -20.65
C LYS A 99 -11.86 -9.93 -20.45
N ARG A 100 -10.60 -9.57 -20.77
CA ARG A 100 -9.40 -10.38 -20.53
C ARG A 100 -9.26 -10.83 -19.07
N HIS A 101 -9.58 -9.97 -18.11
CA HIS A 101 -9.52 -10.32 -16.69
C HIS A 101 -10.65 -11.27 -16.25
N LEU A 102 -11.84 -11.15 -16.84
CA LEU A 102 -12.95 -12.09 -16.60
C LEU A 102 -12.67 -13.45 -17.23
N GLU A 103 -12.26 -13.49 -18.50
CA GLU A 103 -11.79 -14.69 -19.21
C GLU A 103 -10.67 -15.38 -18.42
N SER A 104 -9.69 -14.60 -17.92
CA SER A 104 -8.61 -15.11 -17.06
C SER A 104 -9.06 -15.63 -15.70
N GLN A 105 -10.22 -15.21 -15.18
CA GLN A 105 -10.82 -15.77 -13.96
C GLN A 105 -11.65 -17.02 -14.27
N GLU A 106 -12.37 -17.04 -15.38
CA GLU A 106 -13.17 -18.18 -15.85
C GLU A 106 -12.28 -19.37 -16.20
N VAL A 107 -11.18 -19.17 -16.93
CA VAL A 107 -10.15 -20.20 -17.17
C VAL A 107 -9.60 -20.76 -15.85
N LYS A 108 -9.30 -19.90 -14.87
CA LYS A 108 -8.81 -20.34 -13.55
C LYS A 108 -9.86 -21.10 -12.74
N ARG A 109 -11.14 -20.73 -12.84
CA ARG A 109 -12.27 -21.46 -12.24
C ARG A 109 -12.46 -22.83 -12.89
N ALA A 110 -12.43 -22.91 -14.22
CA ALA A 110 -12.55 -24.16 -14.96
C ALA A 110 -11.39 -25.13 -14.67
N VAL A 111 -10.15 -24.62 -14.63
CA VAL A 111 -8.96 -25.40 -14.24
C VAL A 111 -9.07 -25.86 -12.78
N LYS A 112 -9.53 -25.02 -11.84
CA LYS A 112 -9.76 -25.44 -10.45
C LYS A 112 -10.83 -26.53 -10.35
N TRP A 113 -11.97 -26.38 -11.04
CA TRP A 113 -13.07 -27.35 -11.02
C TRP A 113 -12.66 -28.71 -11.59
N ARG A 114 -11.96 -28.74 -12.74
CA ARG A 114 -11.41 -29.98 -13.30
C ARG A 114 -10.42 -30.67 -12.35
N LYS A 115 -9.70 -29.91 -11.52
CA LYS A 115 -8.75 -30.46 -10.55
C LYS A 115 -9.44 -30.95 -9.26
N THR A 116 -10.58 -30.38 -8.86
CA THR A 116 -11.32 -30.84 -7.66
C THR A 116 -12.30 -31.98 -7.93
N HIS A 117 -12.72 -32.19 -9.19
CA HIS A 117 -13.67 -33.27 -9.56
C HIS A 117 -13.18 -34.07 -10.78
N PRO A 118 -12.07 -34.84 -10.67
CA PRO A 118 -11.56 -35.64 -11.79
C PRO A 118 -12.60 -36.66 -12.32
N ALA A 119 -13.41 -37.26 -11.45
CA ALA A 119 -14.44 -38.22 -11.83
C ALA A 119 -15.66 -37.60 -12.54
N ALA A 120 -15.89 -36.28 -12.42
CA ALA A 120 -17.01 -35.59 -13.07
C ALA A 120 -16.72 -35.18 -14.52
N ALA A 121 -15.50 -35.41 -15.02
CA ALA A 121 -15.06 -34.96 -16.34
C ALA A 121 -15.69 -35.73 -17.52
N ALA A 122 -16.31 -36.89 -17.27
CA ALA A 122 -16.86 -37.76 -18.31
C ALA A 122 -18.20 -37.26 -18.91
N ASN A 123 -19.01 -36.51 -18.15
CA ASN A 123 -20.32 -36.04 -18.58
C ASN A 123 -20.71 -34.71 -17.89
N THR A 124 -20.83 -33.61 -18.65
CA THR A 124 -21.82 -32.53 -18.41
C THR A 124 -21.80 -31.51 -19.56
N THR A 125 -22.97 -31.27 -20.13
CA THR A 125 -23.25 -30.28 -21.19
C THR A 125 -23.08 -28.82 -20.69
N SER A 126 -22.70 -27.92 -21.60
CA SER A 126 -22.52 -26.48 -21.35
C SER A 126 -23.70 -25.82 -20.62
N ARG A 127 -23.52 -25.50 -19.33
CA ARG A 127 -24.54 -24.83 -18.50
C ARG A 127 -24.20 -23.35 -18.31
N THR A 128 -24.76 -22.50 -19.17
CA THR A 128 -24.54 -21.04 -19.18
C THR A 128 -25.08 -20.38 -17.90
N LEU A 129 -24.19 -19.79 -17.07
CA LEU A 129 -24.57 -19.08 -15.85
C LEU A 129 -24.60 -17.56 -16.08
N THR A 130 -25.79 -16.98 -16.07
CA THR A 130 -26.05 -15.54 -16.19
C THR A 130 -25.68 -14.81 -14.89
N LEU A 131 -24.45 -14.29 -14.81
CA LEU A 131 -23.97 -13.60 -13.61
C LEU A 131 -24.67 -12.24 -13.42
N SER A 132 -25.36 -12.07 -12.28
CA SER A 132 -26.18 -10.89 -11.96
C SER A 132 -25.37 -9.59 -11.94
N ARG A 133 -25.80 -8.60 -12.75
CA ARG A 133 -25.03 -7.38 -13.07
C ARG A 133 -25.22 -6.24 -12.05
N THR A 134 -25.09 -6.52 -10.76
CA THR A 134 -25.45 -5.60 -9.66
C THR A 134 -24.29 -5.30 -8.70
N SER A 135 -24.27 -4.06 -8.17
CA SER A 135 -23.32 -3.50 -7.17
C SER A 135 -21.83 -3.55 -7.57
N LEU A 136 -21.17 -2.42 -7.86
CA LEU A 136 -20.81 -1.40 -6.88
C LEU A 136 -20.52 -0.04 -7.55
N ARG A 137 -20.89 1.07 -6.91
CA ARG A 137 -20.44 2.42 -7.35
C ARG A 137 -18.91 2.45 -7.37
N SER A 138 -18.35 2.63 -8.57
CA SER A 138 -16.90 2.58 -8.79
C SER A 138 -16.25 3.88 -8.30
N GLY A 139 -15.86 3.93 -7.02
CA GLY A 139 -15.13 5.06 -6.45
C GLY A 139 -13.89 5.40 -7.28
N CYS A 140 -13.72 6.70 -7.56
CA CYS A 140 -12.66 7.20 -8.43
C CYS A 140 -11.28 6.75 -7.94
N SER A 141 -10.43 6.24 -8.85
CA SER A 141 -9.12 5.73 -8.48
C SER A 141 -8.19 6.87 -8.06
N ILE A 142 -7.21 6.59 -7.20
CA ILE A 142 -6.24 7.62 -6.78
C ILE A 142 -5.32 8.12 -7.91
N THR A 143 -5.27 7.40 -9.03
CA THR A 143 -4.42 7.72 -10.19
C THR A 143 -4.77 9.05 -10.89
N PRO A 144 -6.03 9.33 -11.32
CA PRO A 144 -6.42 10.66 -11.80
C PRO A 144 -6.21 11.72 -10.71
N VAL A 145 -6.64 11.49 -9.46
CA VAL A 145 -6.52 12.47 -8.37
C VAL A 145 -5.08 12.92 -8.15
N ARG A 146 -4.10 11.99 -8.13
CA ARG A 146 -2.67 12.34 -8.13
C ARG A 146 -2.27 13.17 -9.36
N GLY A 147 -2.70 12.75 -10.55
CA GLY A 147 -2.39 13.43 -11.81
C GLY A 147 -2.99 14.84 -11.96
N TYR A 148 -4.14 15.13 -11.32
CA TYR A 148 -4.70 16.48 -11.20
C TYR A 148 -3.96 17.30 -10.16
N VAL A 149 -3.72 16.76 -8.96
CA VAL A 149 -2.99 17.48 -7.90
C VAL A 149 -1.59 17.90 -8.37
N SER A 150 -0.86 17.03 -9.08
CA SER A 150 0.46 17.39 -9.60
C SER A 150 0.43 18.41 -10.74
N ALA A 151 -0.62 18.44 -11.57
CA ALA A 151 -0.77 19.44 -12.63
C ALA A 151 -1.15 20.82 -12.07
N ILE A 152 -2.09 20.87 -11.12
CA ILE A 152 -2.51 22.10 -10.46
C ILE A 152 -1.43 22.62 -9.49
N GLN A 153 -0.59 21.73 -8.93
CA GLN A 153 0.60 22.17 -8.19
C GLN A 153 1.70 22.75 -9.10
N LYS A 154 1.86 22.29 -10.35
CA LYS A 154 2.73 23.00 -11.32
C LYS A 154 2.18 24.39 -11.64
N LEU A 155 0.86 24.51 -11.82
CA LEU A 155 0.20 25.81 -12.00
C LEU A 155 0.41 26.76 -10.81
N TYR A 156 0.31 26.25 -9.58
CA TYR A 156 0.69 27.03 -8.38
C TYR A 156 2.16 27.46 -8.42
N ASP A 157 3.08 26.56 -8.80
CA ASP A 157 4.51 26.89 -8.84
C ASP A 157 4.80 28.00 -9.86
N GLU A 158 4.22 27.90 -11.07
CA GLU A 158 4.27 28.91 -12.13
C GLU A 158 3.72 30.27 -11.64
N GLN A 159 2.51 30.26 -11.04
CA GLN A 159 1.90 31.45 -10.43
C GLN A 159 2.69 32.04 -9.25
N LYS A 160 3.51 31.23 -8.56
CA LYS A 160 4.31 31.67 -7.41
C LYS A 160 5.65 32.24 -7.84
N SER A 161 6.26 31.71 -8.90
CA SER A 161 7.46 32.30 -9.51
C SER A 161 7.20 33.67 -10.14
N TRP A 162 6.01 33.89 -10.69
CA TRP A 162 5.58 35.23 -11.16
C TRP A 162 5.10 36.18 -10.05
N GLY A 163 5.23 35.82 -8.76
CA GLY A 163 4.76 36.64 -7.63
C GLY A 163 3.22 36.74 -7.45
N VAL A 164 2.44 36.41 -8.49
CA VAL A 164 0.99 36.65 -8.57
C VAL A 164 0.19 35.93 -7.47
N ASN A 165 0.58 34.72 -7.05
CA ASN A 165 -0.18 33.97 -6.05
C ASN A 165 0.36 34.21 -4.62
N PRO A 166 -0.37 34.89 -3.72
CA PRO A 166 0.09 35.14 -2.35
C PRO A 166 -0.03 33.92 -1.43
N ALA A 167 -0.89 32.94 -1.74
CA ALA A 167 -1.21 31.81 -0.86
C ALA A 167 -0.01 30.87 -0.63
N ALA A 168 -0.16 30.00 0.38
CA ALA A 168 0.78 28.91 0.66
C ALA A 168 0.55 27.72 -0.28
N ARG A 169 1.59 26.91 -0.50
CA ARG A 169 1.53 25.74 -1.39
C ARG A 169 0.40 24.79 -0.94
N PRO A 170 -0.51 24.35 -1.83
CA PRO A 170 -1.66 23.51 -1.47
C PRO A 170 -1.25 22.07 -1.15
N GLN A 171 -0.73 21.85 0.07
CA GLN A 171 -0.26 20.56 0.63
C GLN A 171 -0.55 20.43 2.14
N GLY A 172 -1.51 21.17 2.66
CA GLY A 172 -1.99 21.11 4.03
C GLY A 172 -2.69 19.81 4.41
N VAL A 173 -3.29 19.82 5.60
CA VAL A 173 -3.83 18.62 6.26
C VAL A 173 -5.04 18.06 5.51
N ALA A 174 -5.89 18.92 4.94
CA ALA A 174 -7.12 18.52 4.28
C ALA A 174 -6.83 17.78 2.96
N LEU A 175 -5.88 18.24 2.12
CA LEU A 175 -5.45 17.52 0.93
C LEU A 175 -4.75 16.19 1.27
N LYS A 176 -4.03 16.12 2.40
CA LYS A 176 -3.47 14.88 2.92
C LYS A 176 -4.56 13.91 3.40
N ALA A 177 -5.61 14.40 4.06
CA ALA A 177 -6.76 13.62 4.48
C ALA A 177 -7.55 13.05 3.29
N LEU A 178 -7.80 13.85 2.25
CA LEU A 178 -8.44 13.41 1.00
C LEU A 178 -7.66 12.29 0.31
N LYS A 179 -6.33 12.42 0.20
CA LYS A 179 -5.47 11.36 -0.35
C LYS A 179 -5.52 10.08 0.50
N ARG A 180 -5.62 10.20 1.83
CA ARG A 180 -5.74 9.07 2.77
C ARG A 180 -7.09 8.35 2.67
N SER A 181 -8.23 9.06 2.58
CA SER A 181 -9.56 8.43 2.49
C SER A 181 -9.76 7.63 1.19
N ILE A 182 -9.22 8.14 0.06
CA ILE A 182 -9.22 7.42 -1.22
C ILE A 182 -8.31 6.17 -1.17
N LEU A 183 -7.18 6.23 -0.44
CA LEU A 183 -6.37 5.02 -0.19
C LEU A 183 -7.10 4.02 0.72
N ALA A 184 -7.73 4.48 1.80
CA ALA A 184 -8.42 3.61 2.76
C ALA A 184 -9.60 2.87 2.11
N THR A 185 -10.43 3.57 1.33
CA THR A 185 -11.53 2.94 0.57
C THR A 185 -11.01 1.93 -0.47
N ALA A 186 -9.93 2.26 -1.20
CA ALA A 186 -9.30 1.33 -2.13
C ALA A 186 -8.65 0.11 -1.44
N TRP A 187 -8.06 0.28 -0.24
CA TRP A 187 -7.52 -0.83 0.56
C TRP A 187 -8.62 -1.72 1.13
N ASN A 188 -9.69 -1.13 1.69
CA ASN A 188 -10.84 -1.87 2.20
C ASN A 188 -11.53 -2.68 1.10
N ARG A 189 -11.65 -2.11 -0.12
CA ARG A 189 -12.13 -2.87 -1.28
C ARG A 189 -11.18 -4.00 -1.64
N LYS A 190 -9.87 -3.75 -1.72
CA LYS A 190 -8.85 -4.80 -1.96
C LYS A 190 -8.85 -5.91 -0.90
N ARG A 191 -9.20 -5.64 0.36
CA ARG A 191 -9.39 -6.68 1.40
C ARG A 191 -10.63 -7.52 1.12
N LYS A 192 -11.77 -6.89 0.83
CA LYS A 192 -13.02 -7.61 0.47
C LYS A 192 -12.89 -8.40 -0.84
N GLU A 193 -12.07 -7.91 -1.77
CA GLU A 193 -11.69 -8.57 -3.03
C GLU A 193 -10.52 -9.58 -2.85
N TYR A 194 -9.96 -9.75 -1.64
CA TYR A 194 -8.84 -10.65 -1.40
C TYR A 194 -9.30 -12.10 -1.28
N THR A 195 -9.43 -12.76 -2.43
CA THR A 195 -9.32 -14.21 -2.50
C THR A 195 -7.86 -14.61 -2.28
N ASP A 196 -7.59 -15.40 -1.24
CA ASP A 196 -6.26 -16.01 -1.10
C ASP A 196 -5.96 -16.90 -2.32
N ARG A 197 -4.68 -16.91 -2.70
CA ARG A 197 -4.13 -17.64 -3.84
C ARG A 197 -3.45 -18.95 -3.42
N GLY A 198 -3.32 -19.22 -2.11
CA GLY A 198 -2.98 -20.53 -1.56
C GLY A 198 -4.12 -21.54 -1.72
N VAL A 199 -5.36 -21.12 -1.46
CA VAL A 199 -6.55 -22.00 -1.41
C VAL A 199 -6.76 -22.87 -2.68
N GLY A 200 -6.54 -24.18 -2.54
CA GLY A 200 -6.58 -25.20 -3.59
C GLY A 200 -5.24 -25.45 -4.31
N THR A 201 -4.11 -25.06 -3.73
CA THR A 201 -2.74 -25.30 -4.26
C THR A 201 -1.90 -26.13 -3.28
N LEU A 202 -0.68 -26.51 -3.67
CA LEU A 202 0.31 -27.13 -2.75
C LEU A 202 0.83 -26.17 -1.65
N ARG A 203 0.27 -24.96 -1.55
CA ARG A 203 0.47 -24.01 -0.44
C ARG A 203 -0.82 -23.74 0.34
N ASP A 204 -1.92 -24.39 -0.03
CA ASP A 204 -2.98 -24.64 0.93
C ASP A 204 -2.39 -25.65 1.93
N VAL A 205 -2.43 -25.32 3.22
CA VAL A 205 -1.92 -26.22 4.27
C VAL A 205 -2.85 -27.43 4.31
N TYR A 206 -2.30 -28.64 4.50
CA TYR A 206 -3.13 -29.84 4.54
C TYR A 206 -4.10 -29.71 5.72
N ALA A 207 -5.40 -29.90 5.47
CA ALA A 207 -6.38 -29.85 6.55
C ALA A 207 -6.02 -30.95 7.58
N PRO A 208 -6.25 -30.75 8.89
CA PRO A 208 -5.83 -31.72 9.90
C PRO A 208 -6.31 -33.16 9.65
N ALA A 209 -7.48 -33.33 9.03
CA ALA A 209 -8.02 -34.62 8.62
C ALA A 209 -7.27 -35.32 7.46
N GLN A 210 -6.53 -34.58 6.62
CA GLN A 210 -5.77 -35.09 5.48
C GLN A 210 -4.32 -35.47 5.83
N ILE A 211 -3.83 -35.07 7.01
CA ILE A 211 -2.49 -35.39 7.49
C ILE A 211 -2.36 -36.90 7.77
N PRO A 212 -3.32 -37.59 8.41
CA PRO A 212 -3.32 -39.06 8.52
C PRO A 212 -3.29 -39.76 7.17
N ASP A 213 -4.08 -39.31 6.18
CA ASP A 213 -4.13 -39.93 4.85
C ASP A 213 -2.77 -39.88 4.14
N HIS A 214 -2.11 -38.72 4.13
CA HIS A 214 -0.74 -38.60 3.59
C HIS A 214 0.25 -39.50 4.34
N THR A 215 0.14 -39.55 5.67
CA THR A 215 0.98 -40.38 6.53
C THR A 215 0.81 -41.87 6.19
N ASN A 216 -0.43 -42.34 6.06
CA ASN A 216 -0.76 -43.71 5.69
C ASN A 216 -0.22 -44.06 4.30
N VAL A 217 -0.37 -43.16 3.31
CA VAL A 217 0.21 -43.36 1.97
C VAL A 217 1.73 -43.48 2.05
N ALA A 218 2.41 -42.55 2.73
CA ALA A 218 3.87 -42.52 2.84
C ALA A 218 4.48 -43.75 3.54
N TRP A 219 3.74 -44.39 4.46
CA TRP A 219 4.14 -45.66 5.09
C TRP A 219 3.68 -46.91 4.33
N SER A 220 2.66 -46.81 3.49
CA SER A 220 2.15 -47.93 2.67
C SER A 220 2.93 -48.16 1.37
N GLU A 221 3.48 -47.10 0.77
CA GLU A 221 4.37 -47.21 -0.40
C GLU A 221 5.68 -47.90 0.01
N ARG A 222 5.80 -49.20 -0.30
CA ARG A 222 6.94 -50.06 0.06
C ARG A 222 8.27 -49.62 -0.59
N LYS A 223 8.88 -48.61 0.00
CA LYS A 223 10.29 -48.23 -0.13
C LYS A 223 10.99 -48.48 1.22
N GLU A 224 12.30 -48.27 1.28
CA GLU A 224 13.05 -48.40 2.53
C GLU A 224 12.46 -47.52 3.64
N ILE A 225 12.45 -48.04 4.88
CA ILE A 225 11.90 -47.36 6.07
C ILE A 225 12.52 -45.97 6.26
N ALA A 226 13.82 -45.82 6.00
CA ALA A 226 14.51 -44.53 6.06
C ALA A 226 14.00 -43.52 5.03
N CYS A 227 13.60 -43.98 3.84
CA CYS A 227 13.07 -43.14 2.76
C CYS A 227 11.62 -42.69 3.06
N ALA A 228 10.79 -43.59 3.58
CA ALA A 228 9.46 -43.27 4.08
C ALA A 228 9.52 -42.25 5.23
N LEU A 229 10.36 -42.50 6.25
CA LEU A 229 10.57 -41.60 7.38
C LEU A 229 11.06 -40.21 6.93
N ARG A 230 12.07 -40.14 6.06
CA ARG A 230 12.58 -38.88 5.49
C ARG A 230 11.49 -38.08 4.79
N THR A 231 10.66 -38.74 3.99
CA THR A 231 9.56 -38.12 3.24
C THR A 231 8.49 -37.57 4.21
N GLN A 232 8.13 -38.34 5.23
CA GLN A 232 7.16 -37.94 6.24
C GLN A 232 7.65 -36.78 7.11
N VAL A 233 8.93 -36.75 7.50
CA VAL A 233 9.51 -35.64 8.29
C VAL A 233 9.56 -34.35 7.48
N ASP A 234 9.99 -34.37 6.21
CA ASP A 234 9.98 -33.17 5.35
C ASP A 234 8.56 -32.63 5.13
N PHE A 235 7.58 -33.53 4.93
CA PHE A 235 6.17 -33.18 4.85
C PHE A 235 5.67 -32.50 6.14
N LEU A 236 5.92 -33.08 7.31
CA LEU A 236 5.47 -32.52 8.60
C LEU A 236 6.14 -31.17 8.90
N PHE A 237 7.45 -31.01 8.65
CA PHE A 237 8.11 -29.71 8.77
C PHE A 237 7.55 -28.68 7.77
N GLY A 238 7.19 -29.10 6.56
CA GLY A 238 6.53 -28.24 5.58
C GLY A 238 5.15 -27.77 6.04
N ASN A 239 4.39 -28.65 6.70
CA ASN A 239 3.02 -28.39 7.12
C ASN A 239 2.94 -27.60 8.45
N HIS A 240 3.67 -28.03 9.49
CA HIS A 240 3.56 -27.46 10.83
C HIS A 240 4.45 -26.24 11.06
N MET A 241 5.63 -26.18 10.42
CA MET A 241 6.54 -25.02 10.54
C MET A 241 6.36 -24.02 9.38
N LEU A 242 5.46 -24.31 8.43
CA LEU A 242 5.18 -23.52 7.21
C LEU A 242 6.43 -23.25 6.34
N LEU A 243 7.46 -24.10 6.46
CA LEU A 243 8.76 -23.89 5.83
C LEU A 243 8.74 -24.24 4.33
N ARG A 244 9.44 -23.44 3.54
CA ARG A 244 9.73 -23.72 2.13
C ARG A 244 10.85 -24.77 2.03
N SER A 245 10.90 -25.52 0.92
CA SER A 245 11.96 -26.51 0.67
C SER A 245 13.37 -25.93 0.81
N GLY A 246 13.61 -24.72 0.30
CA GLY A 246 14.89 -24.01 0.47
C GLY A 246 15.27 -23.65 1.91
N ASN A 247 14.32 -23.72 2.86
CA ASN A 247 14.60 -23.60 4.29
C ASN A 247 14.71 -24.97 4.98
N ARG A 248 14.03 -26.02 4.47
CA ARG A 248 14.02 -27.38 5.04
C ARG A 248 15.23 -28.23 4.64
N LEU A 249 15.61 -28.17 3.37
CA LEU A 249 16.73 -28.95 2.83
C LEU A 249 18.09 -28.68 3.52
N PRO A 250 18.42 -27.44 3.95
CA PRO A 250 19.62 -27.18 4.73
C PRO A 250 19.42 -27.27 6.26
N MET A 251 18.34 -27.90 6.77
CA MET A 251 18.19 -28.12 8.21
C MET A 251 19.09 -29.26 8.69
N GLU A 252 20.17 -28.89 9.38
CA GLU A 252 20.98 -29.80 10.19
C GLU A 252 20.29 -30.08 11.54
N LEU A 253 20.56 -31.26 12.11
CA LEU A 253 20.02 -31.65 13.42
C LEU A 253 20.46 -30.69 14.55
N ALA A 254 21.62 -30.04 14.40
CA ALA A 254 22.14 -29.04 15.34
C ALA A 254 21.25 -27.79 15.50
N TYR A 255 20.31 -27.53 14.57
CA TYR A 255 19.33 -26.45 14.70
C TYR A 255 18.07 -26.88 15.49
N CYS A 256 17.91 -28.17 15.79
CA CYS A 256 16.76 -28.73 16.51
C CYS A 256 17.12 -28.98 17.98
N PHE A 257 16.93 -27.96 18.83
CA PHE A 257 17.10 -28.07 20.28
C PHE A 257 15.79 -28.48 20.97
N PRO A 258 15.84 -29.30 22.03
CA PRO A 258 14.69 -29.53 22.89
C PRO A 258 14.31 -28.24 23.62
N LEU A 259 13.02 -28.05 23.87
CA LEU A 259 12.50 -26.94 24.66
C LEU A 259 11.61 -27.50 25.77
N ASP A 260 12.05 -27.41 27.02
CA ASP A 260 11.27 -27.84 28.18
C ASP A 260 10.10 -26.87 28.41
N LEU A 261 8.89 -27.35 28.10
CA LEU A 261 7.63 -26.62 28.31
C LEU A 261 6.94 -27.18 29.57
N PRO A 262 7.16 -26.61 30.78
CA PRO A 262 6.74 -27.23 32.04
C PRO A 262 5.22 -27.38 32.21
N ASN A 263 4.43 -26.73 31.37
CA ASN A 263 2.97 -26.73 31.40
C ASN A 263 2.31 -27.51 30.25
N GLU A 264 3.08 -28.11 29.34
CA GLU A 264 2.58 -28.77 28.13
C GLU A 264 3.12 -30.20 27.99
N GLY A 265 2.47 -31.05 27.19
CA GLY A 265 2.86 -32.44 26.94
C GLY A 265 2.31 -33.48 27.92
N LEU A 266 2.62 -34.76 27.67
CA LEU A 266 2.22 -35.88 28.54
C LEU A 266 3.05 -35.92 29.82
N LYS A 267 2.43 -35.58 30.96
CA LYS A 267 3.03 -35.67 32.29
C LYS A 267 2.96 -37.10 32.84
N VAL A 268 3.72 -38.02 32.25
CA VAL A 268 3.74 -39.44 32.68
C VAL A 268 4.64 -39.61 33.92
N PRO A 269 4.16 -40.24 35.01
CA PRO A 269 5.01 -40.59 36.15
C PRO A 269 6.20 -41.45 35.69
N GLY A 270 7.42 -41.07 36.08
CA GLY A 270 8.67 -41.72 35.67
C GLY A 270 9.34 -41.08 34.44
N TYR A 271 8.58 -40.61 33.45
CA TYR A 271 9.10 -39.79 32.35
C TYR A 271 9.01 -38.30 32.68
N THR A 272 9.87 -37.86 33.60
CA THR A 272 10.28 -36.46 33.60
C THR A 272 11.09 -36.20 32.33
N THR A 273 10.72 -35.18 31.54
CA THR A 273 11.65 -34.55 30.61
C THR A 273 12.80 -34.04 31.47
N LYS A 274 13.95 -34.73 31.42
CA LYS A 274 15.03 -34.44 32.37
C LYS A 274 15.74 -33.17 31.95
N ALA A 275 15.43 -32.08 32.66
CA ALA A 275 16.29 -30.93 32.83
C ALA A 275 17.58 -31.37 33.55
N GLN A 276 18.45 -32.10 32.84
CA GLN A 276 19.76 -32.50 33.30
C GLN A 276 20.66 -31.26 33.17
N GLY A 277 21.01 -30.69 34.32
CA GLY A 277 21.13 -29.24 34.47
C GLY A 277 22.12 -28.54 33.54
N LEU A 278 21.61 -27.59 32.76
CA LEU A 278 22.40 -26.45 32.30
C LEU A 278 22.43 -25.37 33.39
N GLN A 279 22.94 -25.74 34.57
CA GLN A 279 23.40 -24.78 35.56
C GLN A 279 24.84 -24.41 35.18
N ASP A 280 25.15 -23.13 35.29
CA ASP A 280 26.49 -22.55 35.15
C ASP A 280 27.24 -22.80 33.82
N GLN A 281 26.52 -22.60 32.71
CA GLN A 281 27.11 -22.13 31.46
C GLN A 281 26.46 -20.80 31.05
N PRO A 282 27.21 -19.69 30.96
CA PRO A 282 26.67 -18.45 30.40
C PRO A 282 26.31 -18.67 28.93
N CYS A 283 25.18 -18.13 28.48
CA CYS A 283 24.79 -18.21 27.07
C CYS A 283 25.94 -17.75 26.18
N PRO A 284 26.37 -18.54 25.16
CA PRO A 284 27.34 -18.06 24.18
C PRO A 284 26.75 -16.80 23.53
N GLU A 285 27.45 -15.67 23.65
CA GLU A 285 26.91 -14.40 23.17
C GLU A 285 26.94 -14.38 21.63
N TRP A 286 25.84 -14.87 21.03
CA TRP A 286 25.58 -14.74 19.61
C TRP A 286 25.82 -13.29 19.19
N PRO A 287 26.74 -13.03 18.25
CA PRO A 287 27.16 -11.67 17.94
C PRO A 287 25.97 -10.88 17.41
N ARG A 288 25.40 -10.04 18.28
CA ARG A 288 24.26 -9.19 17.97
C ARG A 288 24.61 -8.42 16.71
N ARG A 289 23.83 -8.60 15.62
CA ARG A 289 24.05 -7.88 14.36
C ARG A 289 24.20 -6.40 14.70
N ARG A 290 25.41 -5.86 14.50
CA ARG A 290 25.76 -4.52 14.98
C ARG A 290 24.70 -3.54 14.47
N THR A 291 23.91 -2.96 15.37
CA THR A 291 23.04 -1.85 15.04
C THR A 291 23.89 -0.78 14.38
N PRO A 292 23.54 -0.24 13.20
CA PRO A 292 24.37 0.73 12.51
C PRO A 292 24.66 1.93 13.41
N THR A 293 25.87 1.98 13.97
CA THR A 293 26.31 3.07 14.84
C THR A 293 26.42 4.31 13.98
N LEU A 294 25.50 5.26 14.16
CA LEU A 294 25.56 6.53 13.46
C LEU A 294 26.92 7.19 13.73
N PRO A 295 27.61 7.68 12.68
CA PRO A 295 28.94 8.28 12.84
C PRO A 295 28.87 9.49 13.78
N ALA A 296 29.97 9.77 14.48
CA ALA A 296 29.98 10.67 15.64
C ALA A 296 29.35 12.06 15.37
N TRP A 297 29.62 12.64 14.20
CA TRP A 297 29.06 13.94 13.75
C TRP A 297 27.53 13.99 13.66
N MET A 298 26.84 12.86 13.72
CA MET A 298 25.38 12.77 13.65
C MET A 298 24.70 12.73 15.03
N LYS A 299 25.48 12.78 16.12
CA LYS A 299 24.96 12.77 17.50
C LYS A 299 24.56 14.16 18.00
N ASP A 300 25.20 15.21 17.49
CA ASP A 300 25.05 16.59 17.98
C ASP A 300 23.88 17.34 17.33
N ARG A 301 22.68 16.76 17.43
CA ARG A 301 21.42 17.48 17.17
C ARG A 301 20.47 17.29 18.33
N HIS A 302 20.27 18.35 19.09
CA HIS A 302 19.33 18.40 20.22
C HIS A 302 17.93 17.94 19.78
N VAL A 303 17.55 16.73 20.22
CA VAL A 303 16.15 16.30 20.21
C VAL A 303 15.45 17.02 21.35
N ILE A 304 14.56 17.95 21.01
CA ILE A 304 13.71 18.63 21.99
C ILE A 304 12.72 17.60 22.54
N THR A 305 13.07 17.00 23.68
CA THR A 305 12.18 16.12 24.44
C THR A 305 11.15 16.95 25.19
N LEU A 306 9.90 16.92 24.72
CA LEU A 306 8.76 17.43 25.49
C LEU A 306 8.58 16.55 26.74
N THR A 307 8.98 17.09 27.90
CA THR A 307 8.75 16.46 29.20
C THR A 307 7.26 16.52 29.56
N ALA A 308 6.59 15.38 29.52
CA ALA A 308 5.23 15.26 30.03
C ALA A 308 5.25 15.41 31.56
N SER A 309 4.77 16.55 32.06
CA SER A 309 4.60 16.77 33.49
C SER A 309 3.53 15.84 34.06
N ARG A 310 3.90 15.07 35.09
CA ARG A 310 2.99 14.20 35.84
C ARG A 310 2.52 14.95 37.08
N PRO A 311 1.21 15.08 37.34
CA PRO A 311 0.73 15.76 38.55
C PRO A 311 1.12 14.95 39.81
N PRO A 312 1.34 15.61 40.95
CA PRO A 312 1.67 14.95 42.21
C PRO A 312 0.48 14.15 42.77
N PRO A 313 0.73 13.11 43.61
CA PRO A 313 -0.33 12.40 44.31
C PRO A 313 -0.98 13.28 45.38
N ALA A 314 -2.27 13.06 45.63
CA ALA A 314 -2.97 13.68 46.75
C ALA A 314 -2.56 13.04 48.09
N SER A 315 -2.41 13.86 49.13
CA SER A 315 -2.23 13.38 50.51
C SER A 315 -3.52 12.71 51.03
N PRO A 316 -3.43 11.72 51.93
CA PRO A 316 -4.59 11.17 52.61
C PRO A 316 -5.18 12.17 53.61
N ALA A 317 -6.45 11.92 53.98
CA ALA A 317 -7.13 12.47 55.14
C ALA A 317 -7.30 11.39 56.21
#